data_AF-A0A0F2J8V8-F1
#
_entry.id   AF-A0A0F2J8V8-F1
#
_cell.length_a   1.000
_cell.length_b   1.000
_cell.length_c   1.000
_cell.angle_alpha   90.00
_cell.angle_beta   90.00
_cell.angle_gamma   90.00
#
_symmetry.space_group_name_H-M   'P 1'
#
loop_
_entity.id
_entity.type
_entity.pdbx_description
1 polymer ?
#
loop_
_entity_poly.entity_id
_entity_poly.type
_entity_poly.pdbx_seq_one_letter_code
_entity_poly.pdbx_strand_id
1 'polypeptide(L)'
;MTSLKPVKYLETLSGKAAHLFLYTDGNRYAVKCKNNFHGTRELVNEFVIARLGQLLSLPVVPFEIVHMSKEQIQYIPKKFSSNYKPGKQFASLFIDNCIGLSKKPPHPTKNEIKNHQVLAGIFVFDHWVHNADRTKSNILLERLPEGKYNIHMIDH
;
A
#
# COMPACT_ATOMS: atom_id res chain seq x y z
N MET A 1 -20.90 -8.43 11.09
CA MET A 1 -19.94 -7.53 10.40
C MET A 1 -20.08 -7.75 8.91
N THR A 2 -20.35 -6.69 8.15
CA THR A 2 -20.42 -6.75 6.69
C THR A 2 -19.03 -7.05 6.15
N SER A 3 -18.90 -8.06 5.29
CA SER A 3 -17.62 -8.39 4.64
C SER A 3 -17.23 -7.25 3.69
N LEU A 4 -16.01 -6.73 3.84
CA LEU A 4 -15.41 -5.72 2.96
C LEU A 4 -15.31 -6.29 1.53
N LYS A 5 -16.04 -5.69 0.57
CA LYS A 5 -16.11 -6.17 -0.82
C LYS A 5 -15.79 -5.06 -1.83
N PRO A 6 -15.11 -5.38 -2.94
CA PRO A 6 -14.90 -4.40 -4.00
C PRO A 6 -16.22 -4.09 -4.70
N VAL A 7 -16.50 -2.80 -4.84
CA VAL A 7 -17.69 -2.23 -5.50
C VAL A 7 -17.34 -1.80 -6.93
N LYS A 8 -16.17 -1.19 -7.13
CA LYS A 8 -15.77 -0.63 -8.42
C LYS A 8 -14.26 -0.65 -8.60
N TYR A 9 -13.79 -1.13 -9.75
CA TYR A 9 -12.41 -0.91 -10.20
C TYR A 9 -12.24 0.53 -10.68
N LEU A 10 -11.16 1.18 -10.26
CA LEU A 10 -10.87 2.57 -10.60
C LEU A 10 -9.73 2.66 -11.60
N GLU A 11 -8.55 2.13 -11.24
CA GLU A 11 -7.37 2.21 -12.09
C GLU A 11 -6.28 1.19 -11.69
N THR A 12 -5.24 1.08 -12.52
CA THR A 12 -3.99 0.40 -12.15
C THR A 12 -2.99 1.44 -11.73
N LEU A 13 -2.39 1.29 -10.55
CA LEU A 13 -1.42 2.23 -10.00
C LEU A 13 -0.05 2.12 -10.71
N SER A 14 0.79 3.13 -10.51
CA SER A 14 2.19 3.09 -10.92
C SER A 14 2.90 1.84 -10.37
N GLY A 15 3.74 1.20 -11.18
CA GLY A 15 4.33 -0.12 -10.85
C GLY A 15 3.53 -1.31 -11.37
N LYS A 16 2.28 -1.10 -11.82
CA LYS A 16 1.43 -2.09 -12.54
C LYS A 16 0.96 -3.32 -11.74
N ALA A 17 1.52 -3.57 -10.56
CA ALA A 17 1.17 -4.72 -9.71
C ALA A 17 0.00 -4.47 -8.75
N ALA A 18 -0.37 -3.20 -8.52
CA ALA A 18 -1.45 -2.80 -7.64
C ALA A 18 -2.61 -2.15 -8.42
N HIS A 19 -3.84 -2.44 -7.97
CA HIS A 19 -5.07 -1.98 -8.60
C HIS A 19 -5.95 -1.26 -7.59
N LEU A 20 -6.42 -0.07 -7.95
CA LEU A 20 -7.24 0.75 -7.08
C LEU A 20 -8.72 0.35 -7.22
N PHE A 21 -9.36 0.11 -6.08
CA PHE A 21 -10.77 -0.26 -5.99
C PHE A 21 -11.50 0.58 -4.95
N LEU A 22 -12.74 0.96 -5.23
CA LEU A 22 -13.70 1.42 -4.23
C LEU A 22 -14.34 0.21 -3.55
N TYR A 23 -14.47 0.24 -2.23
CA TYR A 23 -15.06 -0.82 -1.43
C TYR A 23 -16.37 -0.40 -0.76
N THR A 24 -17.09 -1.37 -0.18
CA THR A 24 -18.42 -1.20 0.43
C THR A 24 -18.46 -0.25 1.62
N ASP A 25 -17.32 0.05 2.22
CA ASP A 25 -17.16 1.00 3.32
C ASP A 25 -16.94 2.45 2.84
N GLY A 26 -16.93 2.66 1.52
CA GLY A 26 -16.68 3.96 0.91
C GLY A 26 -15.20 4.30 0.75
N ASN A 27 -14.28 3.47 1.27
CA ASN A 27 -12.85 3.69 1.14
C ASN A 27 -12.30 3.12 -0.17
N ARG A 28 -11.13 3.64 -0.56
CA ARG A 28 -10.36 3.13 -1.69
C ARG A 28 -9.21 2.28 -1.19
N TYR A 29 -8.92 1.19 -1.89
CA TYR A 29 -7.84 0.28 -1.54
C TYR A 29 -6.98 -0.04 -2.75
N ALA A 30 -5.66 0.02 -2.57
CA ALA A 30 -4.66 -0.51 -3.46
C ALA A 30 -4.56 -2.04 -3.24
N VAL A 31 -5.11 -2.80 -4.19
CA VAL A 31 -5.18 -4.26 -4.13
C VAL A 31 -4.07 -4.88 -4.96
N LYS A 32 -3.21 -5.69 -4.32
CA LYS A 32 -2.26 -6.58 -5.00
C LYS A 32 -2.85 -8.00 -5.04
N CYS A 33 -2.92 -8.60 -6.22
CA CYS A 33 -3.56 -9.90 -6.42
C CYS A 33 -2.55 -11.04 -6.51
N LYS A 34 -2.87 -12.21 -5.92
CA LYS A 34 -2.04 -13.41 -6.01
C LYS A 34 -1.81 -13.85 -7.44
N ASN A 35 -0.63 -14.43 -7.67
CA ASN A 35 -0.09 -14.71 -9.00
C ASN A 35 0.09 -13.44 -9.85
N ASN A 36 0.47 -12.32 -9.22
CA ASN A 36 0.98 -11.18 -9.97
C ASN A 36 2.31 -11.52 -10.67
N PHE A 37 2.83 -10.56 -11.44
CA PHE A 37 4.08 -10.73 -12.19
C PHE A 37 5.30 -11.06 -11.29
N HIS A 38 5.29 -10.63 -10.03
CA HIS A 38 6.33 -10.91 -9.04
C HIS A 38 6.11 -12.22 -8.28
N GLY A 39 4.97 -12.89 -8.49
CA GLY A 39 4.60 -14.15 -7.89
C GLY A 39 3.95 -14.02 -6.51
N THR A 40 3.26 -15.08 -6.09
CA THR A 40 2.51 -15.10 -4.82
C THR A 40 3.38 -14.96 -3.57
N ARG A 41 4.67 -15.30 -3.65
CA ARG A 41 5.60 -15.12 -2.53
C ARG A 41 5.76 -13.64 -2.14
N GLU A 42 5.74 -12.73 -3.10
CA GLU A 42 5.82 -11.29 -2.86
C GLU A 42 4.66 -10.83 -1.96
N LEU A 43 3.44 -11.29 -2.23
CA LEU A 43 2.26 -10.96 -1.41
C LEU A 43 2.33 -11.51 0.02
N VAL A 44 2.95 -12.68 0.19
CA VAL A 44 3.19 -13.22 1.53
C VAL A 44 4.19 -12.36 2.27
N ASN A 45 5.28 -11.95 1.60
CA ASN A 45 6.26 -11.03 2.17
C ASN A 45 5.60 -9.71 2.56
N GLU A 46 4.86 -9.09 1.64
CA GLU A 46 4.13 -7.85 1.89
C GLU A 46 3.27 -7.95 3.15
N PHE A 47 2.46 -9.01 3.28
CA PHE A 47 1.62 -9.22 4.46
C PHE A 47 2.42 -9.39 5.75
N VAL A 48 3.45 -10.25 5.75
CA VAL A 48 4.24 -10.57 6.95
C VAL A 48 5.02 -9.34 7.40
N ILE A 49 5.68 -8.64 6.49
CA ILE A 49 6.50 -7.47 6.81
C ILE A 49 5.62 -6.29 7.20
N ALA A 50 4.49 -6.04 6.50
CA ALA A 50 3.53 -5.02 6.91
C ALA A 50 2.99 -5.28 8.33
N ARG A 51 2.64 -6.55 8.63
CA ARG A 51 2.16 -6.92 9.97
C ARG A 51 3.23 -6.74 11.04
N LEU A 52 4.47 -7.11 10.75
CA LEU A 52 5.59 -6.92 11.67
C LEU A 52 5.84 -5.42 11.92
N GLY A 53 5.81 -4.59 10.88
CA GLY A 53 5.93 -3.14 11.02
C GLY A 53 4.83 -2.53 11.89
N GLN A 54 3.58 -2.98 11.75
CA GLN A 54 2.48 -2.58 12.64
C GLN A 54 2.75 -2.95 14.10
N LEU A 55 3.26 -4.16 14.38
CA LEU A 55 3.59 -4.59 15.75
C LEU A 55 4.70 -3.75 16.38
N LEU A 56 5.58 -3.17 15.57
CA LEU A 56 6.64 -2.24 16.00
C LEU A 56 6.19 -0.78 16.00
N SER A 57 4.91 -0.51 15.78
CA SER A 57 4.35 0.85 15.69
C SER A 57 4.99 1.71 14.59
N LEU A 58 5.48 1.09 13.51
CA LEU A 58 5.90 1.80 12.30
C LEU A 58 4.67 2.30 11.52
N PRO A 59 4.80 3.37 10.71
CA PRO A 59 3.66 3.99 10.03
C PRO A 59 3.25 3.22 8.77
N VAL A 60 2.97 1.93 8.92
CA VAL A 60 2.44 1.07 7.87
C VAL A 60 1.00 1.50 7.58
N VAL A 61 0.70 1.72 6.30
CA VAL A 61 -0.67 2.04 5.88
C VAL A 61 -1.63 0.92 6.30
N PRO A 62 -2.83 1.24 6.83
CA PRO A 62 -3.82 0.22 7.18
C PRO A 62 -4.07 -0.74 6.02
N PHE A 63 -4.15 -2.04 6.30
CA PHE A 63 -4.37 -3.05 5.27
C PHE A 63 -5.25 -4.19 5.77
N GLU A 64 -5.89 -4.87 4.82
CA GLU A 64 -6.73 -6.04 5.04
C GLU A 64 -6.44 -7.15 4.04
N ILE A 65 -6.76 -8.39 4.44
CA ILE A 65 -6.84 -9.51 3.51
C ILE A 65 -8.30 -9.66 3.09
N VAL A 66 -8.57 -9.29 1.84
CA VAL A 66 -9.92 -9.29 1.26
C VAL A 66 -10.13 -10.52 0.39
N HIS A 67 -11.37 -10.99 0.28
CA HIS A 67 -11.72 -12.05 -0.65
C HIS A 67 -12.30 -11.46 -1.94
N MET A 68 -11.73 -11.80 -3.09
CA MET A 68 -12.24 -11.41 -4.40
C MET A 68 -12.67 -12.64 -5.20
N SER A 69 -13.92 -12.63 -5.70
CA SER A 69 -14.45 -13.66 -6.58
C SER A 69 -13.80 -13.62 -7.97
N LYS A 70 -14.09 -14.63 -8.80
CA LYS A 70 -13.61 -14.67 -10.19
C LYS A 70 -14.12 -13.45 -10.99
N GLU A 71 -15.38 -13.10 -10.80
CA GLU A 71 -16.04 -11.96 -11.44
C GLU A 71 -15.38 -10.64 -11.01
N GLN A 72 -15.05 -10.50 -9.72
CA GLN A 72 -14.41 -9.29 -9.20
C GLN A 72 -12.97 -9.13 -9.70
N ILE A 73 -12.22 -10.22 -9.85
CA ILE A 73 -10.88 -10.19 -10.47
C ILE A 73 -10.97 -9.73 -11.94
N GLN A 74 -12.06 -10.08 -12.65
CA GLN A 74 -12.27 -9.67 -14.04
C GLN A 74 -12.56 -8.17 -14.21
N TYR A 75 -12.80 -7.42 -13.13
CA TYR A 75 -12.85 -5.96 -13.19
C TYR A 75 -11.48 -5.35 -13.54
N ILE A 76 -10.39 -6.09 -13.28
CA ILE A 76 -9.02 -5.69 -13.61
C ILE A 76 -8.75 -5.98 -15.10
N PRO A 77 -8.18 -5.04 -15.87
CA PRO A 77 -7.86 -5.24 -17.28
C PRO A 77 -7.02 -6.51 -17.54
N LYS A 78 -7.43 -7.31 -18.54
CA LYS A 78 -6.82 -8.62 -18.87
C LYS A 78 -5.30 -8.59 -19.06
N LYS A 79 -4.75 -7.46 -19.52
CA LYS A 79 -3.29 -7.28 -19.69
C LYS A 79 -2.50 -7.39 -18.37
N PHE A 80 -3.15 -7.18 -17.23
CA PHE A 80 -2.56 -7.34 -15.90
C PHE A 80 -3.04 -8.64 -15.22
N SER A 81 -4.32 -8.98 -15.40
CA SER A 81 -4.99 -10.03 -14.63
C SER A 81 -4.98 -11.42 -15.24
N SER A 82 -4.27 -11.64 -16.36
CA SER A 82 -4.25 -12.92 -17.08
C SER A 82 -3.90 -14.13 -16.20
N ASN A 83 -3.04 -13.94 -15.21
CA ASN A 83 -2.58 -14.99 -14.29
C ASN A 83 -3.19 -14.92 -12.89
N TYR A 84 -4.01 -13.91 -12.61
CA TYR A 84 -4.53 -13.67 -11.26
C TYR A 84 -5.53 -14.76 -10.86
N LYS A 85 -5.47 -15.19 -9.60
CA LYS A 85 -6.38 -16.20 -9.06
C LYS A 85 -7.38 -15.59 -8.07
N PRO A 86 -8.67 -15.99 -8.10
CA PRO A 86 -9.66 -15.54 -7.12
C PRO A 86 -9.36 -16.08 -5.72
N GLY A 87 -9.90 -15.41 -4.69
CA GLY A 87 -9.69 -15.72 -3.28
C GLY A 87 -9.08 -14.55 -2.52
N LYS A 88 -8.25 -14.86 -1.51
CA LYS A 88 -7.57 -13.86 -0.66
C LYS A 88 -6.57 -13.01 -1.45
N GLN A 89 -6.70 -11.70 -1.33
CA GLN A 89 -5.82 -10.68 -1.90
C GLN A 89 -5.37 -9.71 -0.80
N PHE A 90 -4.27 -9.00 -1.02
CA PHE A 90 -3.80 -7.96 -0.10
C PHE A 90 -4.38 -6.61 -0.53
N ALA A 91 -5.03 -5.89 0.38
CA ALA A 91 -5.64 -4.60 0.13
C ALA A 91 -5.11 -3.57 1.14
N SER A 92 -4.30 -2.62 0.68
CA SER A 92 -3.82 -1.50 1.50
C SER A 92 -4.68 -0.27 1.26
N LEU A 93 -5.02 0.47 2.32
CA LEU A 93 -5.85 1.67 2.24
C LEU A 93 -5.18 2.71 1.33
N PHE A 94 -5.93 3.27 0.40
CA PHE A 94 -5.44 4.35 -0.43
C PHE A 94 -5.75 5.69 0.24
N ILE A 95 -4.70 6.39 0.68
CA ILE A 95 -4.81 7.68 1.35
C ILE A 95 -4.74 8.80 0.31
N ASP A 96 -5.84 9.54 0.16
CA ASP A 96 -6.03 10.47 -0.95
C ASP A 96 -5.10 11.67 -0.94
N ASN A 97 -4.78 12.18 0.24
CA ASN A 97 -3.94 13.37 0.41
C ASN A 97 -2.45 13.02 0.52
N CYS A 98 -2.02 11.91 -0.08
CA CYS A 98 -0.64 11.48 -0.10
C CYS A 98 0.08 11.86 -1.39
N ILE A 99 1.35 12.25 -1.24
CA ILE A 99 2.32 12.27 -2.32
C ILE A 99 3.49 11.34 -2.01
N GLY A 100 4.04 10.66 -3.01
CA GLY A 100 5.29 9.93 -2.83
C GLY A 100 6.44 10.89 -2.55
N LEU A 101 7.35 10.52 -1.63
CA LEU A 101 8.56 11.29 -1.33
C LEU A 101 9.49 11.42 -2.55
N SER A 102 9.31 10.59 -3.58
CA SER A 102 10.03 10.68 -4.85
C SER A 102 9.57 11.83 -5.77
N LYS A 103 8.43 12.48 -5.49
CA LYS A 103 7.97 13.62 -6.31
C LYS A 103 8.95 14.79 -6.23
N LYS A 104 9.07 15.57 -7.32
CA LYS A 104 10.03 16.68 -7.42
C LYS A 104 9.87 17.70 -6.28
N PRO A 105 10.96 18.37 -5.85
CA PRO A 105 10.97 19.34 -4.76
C PRO A 105 10.02 20.54 -5.00
N PRO A 106 9.66 21.28 -3.95
CA PRO A 106 10.21 21.21 -2.60
C PRO A 106 9.68 20.04 -1.78
N HIS A 107 10.58 19.38 -1.04
CA HIS A 107 10.22 18.42 -0.01
C HIS A 107 10.00 19.14 1.33
N PRO A 108 9.10 18.64 2.19
CA PRO A 108 8.94 19.21 3.52
C PRO A 108 10.24 19.09 4.32
N THR A 109 10.53 20.14 5.09
CA THR A 109 11.58 20.11 6.11
C THR A 109 11.18 19.20 7.27
N LYS A 110 12.16 18.83 8.12
CA LYS A 110 11.93 18.02 9.31
C LYS A 110 10.81 18.58 10.21
N ASN A 111 10.71 19.90 10.36
CA ASN A 111 9.72 20.55 11.22
C ASN A 111 8.30 20.55 10.64
N GLU A 112 8.18 20.37 9.33
CA GLU A 112 6.91 20.22 8.62
C GLU A 112 6.40 18.77 8.66
N ILE A 113 7.21 17.81 9.11
CA ILE A 113 6.85 16.40 9.27
C ILE A 113 6.56 16.12 10.74
N LYS A 114 5.30 15.84 11.07
CA LYS A 114 4.82 15.66 12.45
C LYS A 114 5.40 14.41 13.11
N ASN A 115 5.60 13.35 12.34
CA ASN A 115 6.11 12.06 12.81
C ASN A 115 7.54 11.77 12.32
N HIS A 116 8.39 12.78 12.11
CA HIS A 116 9.72 12.60 11.52
C HIS A 116 10.60 11.55 12.23
N GLN A 117 10.36 11.29 13.52
CA GLN A 117 11.06 10.31 14.34
C GLN A 117 10.91 8.87 13.83
N VAL A 118 9.84 8.57 13.08
CA VAL A 118 9.60 7.23 12.52
C VAL A 118 10.66 6.82 11.50
N LEU A 119 11.33 7.79 10.86
CA LEU A 119 12.35 7.52 9.83
C LEU A 119 13.49 6.64 10.35
N ALA A 120 13.94 6.85 11.59
CA ALA A 120 14.97 6.02 12.20
C ALA A 120 14.47 4.58 12.42
N GLY A 121 13.21 4.43 12.84
CA GLY A 121 12.57 3.13 13.01
C GLY A 121 12.43 2.38 11.68
N ILE A 122 11.99 3.08 10.62
CA ILE A 122 11.90 2.53 9.26
C ILE A 122 13.27 2.04 8.80
N PHE A 123 14.31 2.85 8.96
CA PHE A 123 15.67 2.49 8.54
C PHE A 123 16.20 1.22 9.24
N VAL A 124 16.05 1.14 10.57
CA VAL A 124 16.48 -0.05 11.34
C VAL A 124 15.64 -1.28 10.95
N PHE A 125 14.34 -1.09 10.75
CA PHE A 125 13.43 -2.15 10.35
C PHE A 125 13.78 -2.71 8.98
N ASP A 126 13.98 -1.86 7.98
CA ASP A 126 14.36 -2.30 6.63
C ASP A 126 15.71 -3.03 6.63
N HIS A 127 16.66 -2.62 7.48
CA HIS A 127 17.91 -3.36 7.66
C HIS A 127 17.68 -4.74 8.28
N TRP A 128 16.81 -4.84 9.30
CA TRP A 128 16.51 -6.10 9.98
C TRP A 128 15.83 -7.12 9.05
N VAL A 129 14.84 -6.69 8.27
CA VAL A 129 14.09 -7.57 7.37
C VAL A 129 14.75 -7.72 5.99
N HIS A 130 15.90 -7.10 5.78
CA HIS A 130 16.63 -7.05 4.51
C HIS A 130 15.78 -6.50 3.36
N ASN A 131 14.98 -5.45 3.61
CA ASN A 131 14.27 -4.73 2.56
C ASN A 131 15.25 -3.82 1.79
N ALA A 132 15.73 -4.33 0.67
CA ALA A 132 16.62 -3.61 -0.23
C ALA A 132 15.91 -2.61 -1.17
N ASP A 133 14.57 -2.59 -1.18
CA ASP A 133 13.74 -1.75 -2.07
C ASP A 133 13.05 -0.58 -1.33
N ARG A 134 13.50 -0.22 -0.12
CA ARG A 134 13.07 1.03 0.51
C ARG A 134 13.66 2.22 -0.24
N THR A 135 12.94 2.69 -1.25
CA THR A 135 13.25 3.93 -1.97
C THR A 135 12.27 5.05 -1.63
N LYS A 136 12.52 6.27 -2.12
CA LYS A 136 11.61 7.41 -1.96
C LYS A 136 10.21 7.16 -2.58
N SER A 137 10.03 6.19 -3.48
CA SER A 137 8.70 5.87 -4.02
C SER A 137 7.82 5.14 -3.01
N ASN A 138 8.42 4.48 -2.02
CA ASN A 138 7.75 3.60 -1.06
C ASN A 138 7.55 4.28 0.30
N ILE A 139 7.70 5.61 0.32
CA ILE A 139 7.40 6.51 1.44
C ILE A 139 6.37 7.54 0.94
N LEU A 140 5.24 7.60 1.63
CA LEU A 140 4.18 8.55 1.36
C LEU A 140 4.23 9.70 2.37
N LEU A 141 3.93 10.90 1.89
CA LEU A 141 3.72 12.11 2.67
C LEU A 141 2.24 12.48 2.59
N GLU A 142 1.50 12.18 3.65
CA GLU A 142 0.11 12.61 3.81
C GLU A 142 0.09 14.07 4.27
N ARG A 143 -0.54 14.96 3.50
CA ARG A 143 -0.72 16.35 3.90
C ARG A 143 -1.92 16.48 4.84
N LEU A 144 -1.67 17.01 6.04
CA LEU A 144 -2.66 17.23 7.08
C LEU A 144 -3.37 18.59 6.92
N PRO A 145 -4.58 18.78 7.48
CA PRO A 145 -5.31 20.04 7.41
C PRO A 145 -4.52 21.26 7.91
N GLU A 146 -3.66 21.06 8.93
CA GLU A 146 -2.78 22.10 9.47
C GLU A 146 -1.57 22.44 8.56
N GLY A 147 -1.47 21.83 7.39
CA GLY A 147 -0.39 22.07 6.42
C GLY A 147 0.90 21.26 6.66
N LYS A 148 0.98 20.52 7.77
CA LYS A 148 2.06 19.57 8.07
C LYS A 148 1.88 18.24 7.34
N TYR A 149 2.86 17.35 7.47
CA TYR A 149 2.86 16.03 6.86
C TYR A 149 3.01 14.89 7.87
N ASN A 150 2.34 13.77 7.58
CA ASN A 150 2.64 12.48 8.17
C ASN A 150 3.36 11.60 7.14
N ILE A 151 4.38 10.87 7.59
CA ILE A 151 5.01 9.81 6.83
C ILE A 151 4.19 8.53 6.99
N HIS A 152 3.96 7.84 5.86
CA HIS A 152 3.52 6.44 5.82
C HIS A 152 4.49 5.61 4.98
N MET A 153 4.62 4.32 5.29
CA MET A 153 5.35 3.35 4.49
C MET A 153 4.39 2.38 3.81
N ILE A 154 4.75 2.03 2.57
CA ILE A 154 4.07 1.04 1.72
C ILE A 154 5.14 0.14 1.09
N ASP A 155 4.74 -0.94 0.44
CA ASP A 155 5.64 -1.82 -0.36
C ASP A 155 6.77 -2.39 0.52
N HIS A 156 6.42 -3.45 1.26
CA HIS A 156 7.18 -3.98 2.38
C HIS A 156 8.04 -5.18 2.06
#